data_AF-A0A0C1MZF7-F1
#
_entry.id   AF-A0A0C1MZF7-F1
#
_cell.length_a   1.000
_cell.length_b   1.000
_cell.length_c   1.000
_cell.angle_alpha   90.00
_cell.angle_beta   90.00
_cell.angle_gamma   90.00
#
_symmetry.space_group_name_H-M   'P 1'
#
loop_
_entity.id
_entity.type
_entity.pdbx_description
1 polymer ?
#
loop_
_entity_poly.entity_id
_entity_poly.type
_entity_poly.pdbx_seq_one_letter_code
_entity_poly.pdbx_strand_id
1 'polypeptide(L)'
;MKIYVQSRGFSQDYDYCWLPEVPPILRQYRISDVIQSESPSVVLGRYDNKLLLLVTGLEASERVDFQGRRIRNSVAWVGEDSEANEQKLRAIAAYSLRGLLDTDVDKAVQFGGEFGFEVAFDTISHLKIDEVRHFDAKLESKIGRNSEYLRNDIAYEIEERRLPKGNGFNNIPLVVVTGIKSANALKQANVWRGLSNLVQGEGWLEPYKKSYPSEPALASSNQTPQKNNSLVFTLLLIAVIPVAMILFLFIR
;
A
#
# COMPACT_ATOMS: atom_id res chain seq x y z
N MET A 1 5.62 1.80 -19.12
CA MET A 1 5.53 1.55 -17.66
C MET A 1 6.93 1.39 -17.11
N LYS A 2 7.26 2.04 -15.99
CA LYS A 2 8.57 1.90 -15.33
C LYS A 2 8.55 0.70 -14.38
N ILE A 3 9.64 -0.04 -14.32
CA ILE A 3 9.81 -1.24 -13.48
C ILE A 3 10.95 -0.96 -12.52
N TYR A 4 10.77 -1.36 -11.27
CA TYR A 4 11.79 -1.27 -10.23
C TYR A 4 11.85 -2.61 -9.52
N VAL A 5 13.06 -3.04 -9.17
CA VAL A 5 13.27 -4.30 -8.47
C VAL A 5 14.11 -4.06 -7.23
N GLN A 6 13.63 -4.56 -6.10
CA GLN A 6 14.40 -4.66 -4.88
C GLN A 6 14.97 -6.07 -4.75
N SER A 7 16.27 -6.17 -4.54
CA SER A 7 16.94 -7.43 -4.17
C SER A 7 18.18 -7.10 -3.37
N ARG A 8 19.01 -8.11 -3.10
CA ARG A 8 20.30 -7.95 -2.43
C ARG A 8 21.35 -8.86 -3.07
N GLY A 9 22.62 -8.53 -2.84
CA GLY A 9 23.73 -9.41 -3.16
C GLY A 9 24.00 -10.44 -2.06
N PHE A 10 24.98 -11.30 -2.32
CA PHE A 10 25.44 -12.31 -1.37
C PHE A 10 26.12 -11.68 -0.14
N SER A 11 27.06 -10.74 -0.37
CA SER A 11 27.91 -10.15 0.67
C SER A 11 27.15 -9.30 1.68
N GLN A 12 27.76 -9.07 2.85
CA GLN A 12 27.28 -8.15 3.87
C GLN A 12 27.21 -6.71 3.36
N ASP A 13 28.14 -6.31 2.48
CA ASP A 13 28.20 -4.96 1.90
C ASP A 13 27.11 -4.71 0.85
N TYR A 14 26.46 -5.78 0.37
CA TYR A 14 25.39 -5.72 -0.64
C TYR A 14 24.02 -5.98 0.01
N ASP A 15 23.56 -5.00 0.79
CA ASP A 15 22.23 -5.05 1.42
C ASP A 15 21.09 -4.80 0.42
N TYR A 16 19.84 -4.94 0.88
CA TYR A 16 18.66 -4.71 0.07
C TYR A 16 18.59 -3.29 -0.50
N CYS A 17 18.63 -3.17 -1.82
CA CYS A 17 18.47 -1.91 -2.52
C CYS A 17 17.53 -2.05 -3.72
N TRP A 18 16.99 -0.91 -4.18
CA TRP A 18 16.14 -0.84 -5.35
C TRP A 18 16.96 -0.46 -6.58
N LEU A 19 16.75 -1.17 -7.69
CA LEU A 19 17.25 -0.79 -9.01
C LEU A 19 16.09 -0.32 -9.90
N PRO A 20 16.28 0.76 -10.68
CA PRO A 20 17.45 1.65 -10.66
C PRO A 20 17.53 2.52 -9.38
N GLU A 21 16.38 2.81 -8.77
CA GLU A 21 16.27 3.62 -7.55
C GLU A 21 14.96 3.27 -6.82
N VAL A 22 14.78 3.81 -5.61
CA VAL A 22 13.52 3.63 -4.86
C VAL A 22 12.38 4.31 -5.63
N PRO A 23 11.28 3.61 -5.99
CA PRO A 23 10.18 4.23 -6.69
C PRO A 23 9.58 5.37 -5.84
N PRO A 24 9.55 6.62 -6.33
CA PRO A 24 9.12 7.78 -5.52
C PRO A 24 7.70 7.64 -4.98
N ILE A 25 6.83 6.98 -5.74
CA ILE A 25 5.43 6.71 -5.39
C ILE A 25 5.29 5.92 -4.08
N LEU A 26 6.25 5.06 -3.73
CA LEU A 26 6.20 4.27 -2.50
C LEU A 26 6.25 5.15 -1.26
N ARG A 27 7.10 6.19 -1.27
CA ARG A 27 7.24 7.15 -0.17
C ARG A 27 6.11 8.16 -0.18
N GLN A 28 5.77 8.70 -1.36
CA GLN A 28 4.75 9.75 -1.51
C GLN A 28 3.38 9.33 -0.95
N TYR A 29 2.95 8.09 -1.18
CA TYR A 29 1.65 7.59 -0.71
C TYR A 29 1.78 6.60 0.46
N ARG A 30 2.94 6.57 1.12
CA ARG A 30 3.20 5.77 2.32
C ARG A 30 2.75 4.32 2.18
N ILE A 31 3.13 3.65 1.09
CA ILE A 31 2.68 2.29 0.76
C ILE A 31 3.05 1.27 1.87
N SER A 32 4.15 1.51 2.60
CA SER A 32 4.54 0.75 3.78
C SER A 32 3.52 0.76 4.91
N ASP A 33 2.57 1.70 4.93
CA ASP A 33 1.53 1.74 5.96
C ASP A 33 0.48 0.64 5.78
N VAL A 34 0.35 0.06 4.58
CA VAL A 34 -0.65 -0.98 4.27
C VAL A 34 -0.05 -2.39 4.10
N ILE A 35 1.27 -2.53 4.11
CA ILE A 35 1.96 -3.83 4.02
C ILE A 35 3.16 -3.92 4.96
N GLN A 36 3.82 -5.08 5.00
CA GLN A 36 5.19 -5.22 5.50
C GLN A 36 6.08 -5.53 4.30
N SER A 37 7.02 -4.64 3.97
CA SER A 37 7.85 -4.75 2.76
C SER A 37 8.70 -6.02 2.70
N GLU A 38 9.00 -6.63 3.85
CA GLU A 38 9.80 -7.86 3.96
C GLU A 38 8.96 -9.14 3.84
N SER A 39 7.63 -9.02 3.81
CA SER A 39 6.70 -10.15 3.77
C SER A 39 6.00 -10.26 2.41
N PRO A 40 5.61 -11.47 1.98
CA PRO A 40 4.76 -11.68 0.80
C PRO A 40 3.52 -10.79 0.83
N SER A 41 3.45 -9.82 -0.08
CA SER A 41 2.34 -8.87 -0.17
C SER A 41 2.08 -8.44 -1.61
N VAL A 42 0.84 -8.05 -1.91
CA VAL A 42 0.43 -7.47 -3.20
C VAL A 42 -0.30 -6.16 -2.92
N VAL A 43 0.10 -5.09 -3.60
CA VAL A 43 -0.58 -3.79 -3.59
C VAL A 43 -0.82 -3.34 -5.02
N LEU A 44 -2.09 -3.20 -5.42
CA LEU A 44 -2.48 -2.55 -6.67
C LEU A 44 -3.26 -1.29 -6.32
N GLY A 45 -2.85 -0.13 -6.79
CA GLY A 45 -3.47 1.14 -6.39
C GLY A 45 -3.45 2.21 -7.47
N ARG A 46 -4.30 3.21 -7.27
CA ARG A 46 -4.45 4.38 -8.15
C ARG A 46 -4.06 5.62 -7.36
N TYR A 47 -3.10 6.36 -7.87
CA TYR A 47 -2.45 7.47 -7.18
C TYR A 47 -2.24 8.62 -8.17
N ASP A 48 -3.07 9.65 -8.05
CA ASP A 48 -3.27 10.72 -9.01
C ASP A 48 -3.46 10.14 -10.42
N ASN A 49 -2.60 10.50 -11.37
CA ASN A 49 -2.64 10.01 -12.74
C ASN A 49 -1.74 8.78 -12.96
N LYS A 50 -1.43 8.03 -11.89
CA LYS A 50 -0.56 6.85 -11.94
C LYS A 50 -1.23 5.61 -11.37
N LEU A 51 -0.81 4.47 -11.90
CA LEU A 51 -1.08 3.16 -11.36
C LEU A 51 0.20 2.57 -10.77
N LEU A 52 0.07 1.93 -9.62
CA LEU A 52 1.13 1.19 -8.96
C LEU A 52 0.69 -0.25 -8.77
N LEU A 53 1.51 -1.20 -9.22
CA LEU A 53 1.52 -2.56 -8.69
C LEU A 53 2.83 -2.77 -7.94
N LEU A 54 2.76 -3.17 -6.68
CA LEU A 54 3.89 -3.60 -5.87
C LEU A 54 3.65 -5.03 -5.42
N VAL A 55 4.61 -5.91 -5.68
CA VAL A 55 4.64 -7.27 -5.14
C VAL A 55 5.93 -7.43 -4.34
N THR A 56 5.83 -7.86 -3.09
CA THR A 56 6.97 -8.00 -2.18
C THR A 56 7.14 -9.44 -1.72
N GLY A 57 8.34 -9.78 -1.25
CA GLY A 57 8.57 -11.05 -0.57
C GLY A 57 8.65 -12.27 -1.48
N LEU A 58 8.92 -12.09 -2.78
CA LEU A 58 9.04 -13.15 -3.77
C LEU A 58 10.32 -13.95 -3.51
N GLU A 59 10.20 -15.20 -3.11
CA GLU A 59 11.37 -15.97 -2.68
C GLU A 59 12.24 -16.39 -3.87
N ALA A 60 13.55 -16.15 -3.77
CA ALA A 60 14.51 -16.69 -4.73
C ALA A 60 14.63 -18.21 -4.57
N SER A 61 14.76 -18.95 -5.67
CA SER A 61 14.86 -20.42 -5.61
C SER A 61 16.15 -20.86 -4.92
N GLU A 62 17.28 -20.34 -5.39
CA GLU A 62 18.63 -20.75 -4.97
C GLU A 62 19.44 -19.64 -4.29
N ARG A 63 19.14 -18.36 -4.55
CA ARG A 63 19.93 -17.25 -4.03
C ARG A 63 19.71 -17.05 -2.53
N VAL A 64 20.80 -17.15 -1.77
CA VAL A 64 20.86 -16.91 -0.33
C VAL A 64 21.84 -15.78 0.00
N ASP A 65 21.65 -15.11 1.12
CA ASP A 65 22.61 -14.14 1.63
C ASP A 65 23.78 -14.80 2.37
N PHE A 66 24.75 -14.00 2.83
CA PHE A 66 25.91 -14.46 3.61
C PHE A 66 25.56 -15.17 4.93
N GLN A 67 24.32 -15.06 5.41
CA GLN A 67 23.81 -15.77 6.60
C GLN A 67 23.06 -17.06 6.23
N GLY A 68 23.04 -17.44 4.94
CA GLY A 68 22.30 -18.60 4.44
C GLY A 68 20.78 -18.39 4.38
N ARG A 69 20.28 -17.15 4.53
CA ARG A 69 18.85 -16.86 4.44
C ARG A 69 18.46 -16.69 2.97
N ARG A 70 17.33 -17.27 2.58
CA ARG A 70 16.79 -17.10 1.24
C ARG A 70 16.49 -15.63 0.95
N ILE A 71 17.01 -15.13 -0.18
CA ILE A 71 16.79 -13.76 -0.62
C ILE A 71 15.36 -13.60 -1.10
N ARG A 72 14.75 -12.44 -0.82
CA ARG A 72 13.39 -12.10 -1.26
C ARG A 72 13.41 -10.89 -2.18
N ASN A 73 12.82 -11.04 -3.35
CA ASN A 73 12.71 -9.96 -4.32
C ASN A 73 11.41 -9.18 -4.10
N SER A 74 11.43 -7.90 -4.43
CA SER A 74 10.22 -7.09 -4.60
C SER A 74 10.22 -6.44 -5.96
N VAL A 75 9.06 -6.30 -6.59
CA VAL A 75 8.95 -5.65 -7.91
C VAL A 75 7.83 -4.63 -7.86
N ALA A 76 8.12 -3.43 -8.37
CA ALA A 76 7.15 -2.36 -8.53
C ALA A 76 7.01 -2.00 -10.02
N TRP A 77 5.78 -1.96 -10.51
CA TRP A 77 5.42 -1.42 -11.81
C TRP A 77 4.66 -0.12 -11.62
N VAL A 78 5.14 0.95 -12.26
CA VAL A 78 4.54 2.29 -12.19
C VAL A 78 4.23 2.78 -13.60
N GLY A 79 2.95 2.94 -13.89
CA GLY A 79 2.44 3.41 -15.18
C GLY A 79 1.56 4.64 -15.03
N GLU A 80 1.31 5.33 -16.13
CA GLU A 80 0.21 6.28 -16.19
C GLU A 80 -1.12 5.55 -16.06
N ASP A 81 -2.14 6.24 -15.55
CA ASP A 81 -3.52 5.75 -15.54
C ASP A 81 -4.13 5.73 -16.95
N SER A 82 -3.70 4.76 -17.75
CA SER A 82 -4.26 4.45 -19.06
C SER A 82 -4.90 3.06 -19.04
N GLU A 83 -5.84 2.83 -19.96
CA GLU A 83 -6.51 1.52 -20.07
C GLU A 83 -5.52 0.38 -20.33
N ALA A 84 -4.54 0.58 -21.22
CA ALA A 84 -3.52 -0.42 -21.52
C ALA A 84 -2.62 -0.75 -20.30
N ASN A 85 -2.22 0.27 -19.53
CA ASN A 85 -1.44 0.03 -18.30
C ASN A 85 -2.30 -0.67 -17.24
N GLU A 86 -3.57 -0.27 -17.08
CA GLU A 86 -4.49 -0.91 -16.14
C GLU A 86 -4.70 -2.39 -16.49
N GLN A 87 -4.94 -2.72 -17.75
CA GLN A 87 -5.04 -4.10 -18.22
C GLN A 87 -3.80 -4.92 -17.85
N LYS A 88 -2.62 -4.41 -18.22
CA LYS A 88 -1.35 -5.10 -17.97
C LYS A 88 -1.10 -5.31 -16.47
N LEU A 89 -1.39 -4.29 -15.65
CA LEU A 89 -1.22 -4.39 -14.20
C LEU A 89 -2.22 -5.32 -13.54
N ARG A 90 -3.49 -5.35 -14.00
CA ARG A 90 -4.49 -6.32 -13.52
C ARG A 90 -4.05 -7.75 -13.81
N ALA A 91 -3.57 -8.01 -15.03
CA ALA A 91 -3.07 -9.32 -15.43
C ALA A 91 -1.86 -9.77 -14.58
N ILE A 92 -0.86 -8.91 -14.36
CA ILE A 92 0.30 -9.22 -13.49
C ILE A 92 -0.15 -9.43 -12.04
N ALA A 93 -1.08 -8.61 -11.54
CA ALA A 93 -1.61 -8.76 -10.18
C ALA A 93 -2.35 -10.09 -10.01
N ALA A 94 -3.18 -10.51 -10.96
CA ALA A 94 -3.87 -11.79 -10.93
C ALA A 94 -2.88 -12.97 -10.95
N TYR A 95 -1.88 -12.89 -11.83
CA TYR A 95 -0.78 -13.87 -11.90
C TYR A 95 -0.01 -13.98 -10.57
N SER A 96 0.27 -12.85 -9.93
CA SER A 96 0.90 -12.78 -8.61
C SER A 96 0.03 -13.36 -7.48
N LEU A 97 -1.27 -13.06 -7.47
CA LEU A 97 -2.21 -13.58 -6.47
C LEU A 97 -2.29 -15.12 -6.47
N ARG A 98 -2.01 -15.74 -7.63
CA ARG A 98 -1.91 -17.19 -7.80
C ARG A 98 -0.53 -17.79 -7.49
N GLY A 99 0.43 -16.96 -7.06
CA GLY A 99 1.79 -17.41 -6.72
C GLY A 99 2.65 -17.79 -7.92
N LEU A 100 2.31 -17.30 -9.12
CA LEU A 100 3.02 -17.68 -10.35
C LEU A 100 4.18 -16.74 -10.68
N LEU A 101 4.28 -15.58 -10.01
CA LEU A 101 5.24 -14.54 -10.34
C LEU A 101 6.67 -14.81 -9.84
N ASP A 102 6.82 -15.56 -8.74
CA ASP A 102 8.10 -15.80 -8.05
C ASP A 102 9.16 -16.35 -9.01
N THR A 103 8.78 -17.36 -9.80
CA THR A 103 9.70 -18.05 -10.72
C THR A 103 10.19 -17.13 -11.83
N ASP A 104 9.31 -16.28 -12.38
CA ASP A 104 9.68 -15.38 -13.48
C ASP A 104 10.55 -14.23 -13.00
N VAL A 105 10.28 -13.70 -11.80
CA VAL A 105 11.13 -12.68 -11.17
C VAL A 105 12.47 -13.26 -10.79
N ASP A 106 12.52 -14.47 -10.23
CA ASP A 106 13.79 -15.09 -9.83
C ASP A 106 14.70 -15.36 -11.04
N LYS A 107 14.15 -15.80 -12.17
CA LYS A 107 14.92 -15.93 -13.42
C LYS A 107 15.51 -14.60 -13.88
N ALA A 108 14.79 -13.51 -13.69
CA ALA A 108 15.20 -12.18 -14.12
C ALA A 108 16.21 -11.50 -13.17
N VAL A 109 16.42 -12.03 -11.96
CA VAL A 109 17.29 -11.42 -10.95
C VAL A 109 18.38 -12.40 -10.56
N GLN A 110 19.63 -12.07 -10.91
CA GLN A 110 20.80 -12.92 -10.66
C GLN A 110 21.84 -12.18 -9.82
N PHE A 111 22.77 -12.92 -9.20
CA PHE A 111 23.94 -12.28 -8.62
C PHE A 111 24.81 -11.67 -9.72
N GLY A 112 25.38 -10.50 -9.46
CA GLY A 112 26.16 -9.75 -10.46
C GLY A 112 26.08 -8.25 -10.23
N GLY A 113 26.62 -7.47 -11.16
CA GLY A 113 26.52 -6.01 -11.13
C GLY A 113 27.20 -5.31 -9.93
N GLU A 114 27.06 -3.99 -9.89
CA GLU A 114 27.69 -3.11 -8.90
C GLU A 114 27.11 -3.27 -7.48
N PHE A 115 25.83 -3.66 -7.39
CA PHE A 115 25.09 -3.78 -6.13
C PHE A 115 24.98 -5.24 -5.64
N GLY A 116 25.75 -6.15 -6.23
CA GLY A 116 25.74 -7.57 -5.91
C GLY A 116 24.57 -8.36 -6.49
N PHE A 117 23.64 -7.71 -7.19
CA PHE A 117 22.71 -8.34 -8.11
C PHE A 117 22.50 -7.50 -9.38
N GLU A 118 22.02 -8.16 -10.43
CA GLU A 118 21.60 -7.54 -11.68
C GLU A 118 20.19 -7.98 -12.06
N VAL A 119 19.52 -7.17 -12.89
CA VAL A 119 18.12 -7.35 -13.25
C VAL A 119 17.95 -7.31 -14.76
N ALA A 120 17.47 -8.40 -15.34
CA ALA A 120 17.00 -8.45 -16.72
C ALA A 120 15.60 -7.80 -16.82
N PHE A 121 15.54 -6.47 -16.79
CA PHE A 121 14.28 -5.72 -16.85
C PHE A 121 13.42 -6.06 -18.08
N ASP A 122 14.06 -6.45 -19.18
CA ASP A 122 13.37 -6.89 -20.40
C ASP A 122 12.54 -8.18 -20.18
N THR A 123 13.05 -9.12 -19.38
CA THR A 123 12.31 -10.34 -19.03
C THR A 123 11.06 -10.01 -18.20
N ILE A 124 11.17 -9.07 -17.26
CA ILE A 124 10.06 -8.62 -16.41
C ILE A 124 9.04 -7.77 -17.21
N SER A 125 9.50 -7.05 -18.24
CA SER A 125 8.62 -6.24 -19.07
C SER A 125 7.77 -7.08 -20.04
N HIS A 126 8.25 -8.28 -20.40
CA HIS A 126 7.62 -9.22 -21.34
C HIS A 126 7.05 -10.48 -20.67
N LEU A 127 6.61 -10.38 -19.40
CA LEU A 127 5.90 -11.47 -18.73
C LEU A 127 4.73 -11.97 -19.60
N LYS A 128 4.66 -13.29 -19.79
CA LYS A 128 3.57 -13.94 -20.51
C LYS A 128 2.37 -14.03 -19.57
N ILE A 129 1.44 -13.10 -19.75
CA ILE A 129 0.22 -12.99 -18.96
C ILE A 129 -0.99 -13.06 -19.88
N ASP A 130 -2.06 -13.65 -19.39
CA ASP A 130 -3.30 -13.79 -20.14
C ASP A 130 -3.98 -12.44 -20.37
N GLU A 131 -4.75 -12.35 -21.44
CA GLU A 131 -5.59 -11.19 -21.71
C GLU A 131 -6.70 -11.05 -20.67
N VAL A 132 -7.03 -9.80 -20.35
CA VAL A 132 -8.06 -9.45 -19.39
C VAL A 132 -9.27 -8.85 -20.07
N ARG A 133 -10.47 -9.10 -19.53
CA ARG A 133 -11.73 -8.54 -20.01
C ARG A 133 -12.00 -7.16 -19.42
N HIS A 134 -13.07 -6.54 -19.91
CA HIS A 134 -13.39 -5.12 -19.73
C HIS A 134 -14.80 -4.89 -19.19
N PHE A 135 -15.24 -5.69 -18.23
CA PHE A 135 -16.49 -5.40 -17.53
C PHE A 135 -16.31 -4.28 -16.51
N ASP A 136 -17.41 -3.61 -16.15
CA ASP A 136 -17.39 -2.52 -15.18
C ASP A 136 -16.99 -3.00 -13.78
N ALA A 137 -16.32 -2.11 -13.05
CA ALA A 137 -15.90 -2.36 -11.67
C ALA A 137 -17.10 -2.51 -10.74
N LYS A 138 -17.00 -3.44 -9.80
CA LYS A 138 -17.91 -3.50 -8.66
C LYS A 138 -17.47 -2.49 -7.60
N LEU A 139 -18.38 -1.63 -7.14
CA LEU A 139 -18.01 -0.49 -6.27
C LEU A 139 -18.02 -0.84 -4.78
N GLU A 140 -18.60 -1.97 -4.38
CA GLU A 140 -18.53 -2.40 -2.99
C GLU A 140 -17.08 -2.70 -2.59
N SER A 141 -16.71 -2.41 -1.35
CA SER A 141 -15.40 -2.73 -0.79
C SER A 141 -15.50 -3.93 0.13
N LYS A 142 -14.55 -4.86 0.02
CA LYS A 142 -14.56 -6.14 0.74
C LYS A 142 -13.23 -6.40 1.41
N ILE A 143 -13.30 -6.87 2.66
CA ILE A 143 -12.15 -7.35 3.43
C ILE A 143 -12.38 -8.82 3.77
N GLY A 144 -11.34 -9.64 3.67
CA GLY A 144 -11.40 -11.06 4.00
C GLY A 144 -10.08 -11.59 4.57
N ARG A 145 -10.10 -12.86 4.97
CA ARG A 145 -8.88 -13.58 5.34
C ARG A 145 -8.01 -13.81 4.10
N ASN A 146 -6.69 -13.71 4.24
CA ASN A 146 -5.79 -14.09 3.15
C ASN A 146 -5.74 -15.62 3.03
N SER A 147 -6.65 -16.16 2.21
CA SER A 147 -6.73 -17.57 1.81
C SER A 147 -6.52 -17.70 0.31
N GLU A 148 -6.13 -18.89 -0.14
CA GLU A 148 -5.98 -19.19 -1.57
C GLU A 148 -7.29 -18.95 -2.34
N TYR A 149 -8.41 -19.39 -1.77
CA TYR A 149 -9.74 -19.17 -2.34
C TYR A 149 -10.02 -17.67 -2.59
N LEU A 150 -9.80 -16.80 -1.60
CA LEU A 150 -10.07 -15.37 -1.76
C LEU A 150 -9.04 -14.67 -2.65
N ARG A 151 -7.77 -15.13 -2.69
CA ARG A 151 -6.80 -14.64 -3.68
C ARG A 151 -7.25 -14.97 -5.10
N ASN A 152 -7.74 -16.19 -5.33
CA ASN A 152 -8.28 -16.62 -6.63
C ASN A 152 -9.56 -15.84 -7.00
N ASP A 153 -10.43 -15.56 -6.04
CA ASP A 153 -11.63 -14.73 -6.26
C ASP A 153 -11.27 -13.31 -6.71
N ILE A 154 -10.29 -12.67 -6.05
CA ILE A 154 -9.78 -11.35 -6.49
C ILE A 154 -9.13 -11.46 -7.87
N ALA A 155 -8.29 -12.48 -8.10
CA ALA A 155 -7.58 -12.65 -9.37
C ALA A 155 -8.57 -12.75 -10.54
N TYR A 156 -9.61 -13.59 -10.38
CA TYR A 156 -10.69 -13.69 -11.35
C TYR A 156 -11.44 -12.36 -11.52
N GLU A 157 -11.74 -11.66 -10.43
CA GLU A 157 -12.44 -10.37 -10.52
C GLU A 157 -11.64 -9.32 -11.30
N ILE A 158 -10.34 -9.18 -11.05
CA ILE A 158 -9.51 -8.19 -11.73
C ILE A 158 -9.12 -8.62 -13.15
N GLU A 159 -9.23 -9.90 -13.50
CA GLU A 159 -9.15 -10.33 -14.90
C GLU A 159 -10.41 -9.96 -15.67
N GLU A 160 -11.58 -10.10 -15.07
CA GLU A 160 -12.83 -9.85 -15.77
C GLU A 160 -13.20 -8.36 -15.79
N ARG A 161 -12.87 -7.62 -14.72
CA ARG A 161 -13.37 -6.27 -14.45
C ARG A 161 -12.26 -5.23 -14.34
N ARG A 162 -12.58 -4.03 -14.81
CA ARG A 162 -11.76 -2.83 -14.61
C ARG A 162 -11.60 -2.52 -13.13
N LEU A 163 -10.52 -1.79 -12.81
CA LEU A 163 -10.35 -1.21 -11.48
C LEU A 163 -11.34 -0.06 -11.30
N PRO A 164 -11.92 0.13 -10.11
CA PRO A 164 -12.81 1.24 -9.87
C PRO A 164 -12.08 2.59 -10.03
N LYS A 165 -12.83 3.59 -10.52
CA LYS A 165 -12.37 4.96 -10.81
C LYS A 165 -13.34 5.97 -10.21
N GLY A 166 -12.87 7.21 -10.03
CA GLY A 166 -13.70 8.34 -9.60
C GLY A 166 -13.73 8.55 -8.08
N ASN A 167 -14.74 9.29 -7.61
CA ASN A 167 -14.83 9.72 -6.21
C ASN A 167 -14.75 8.52 -5.27
N GLY A 168 -13.75 8.55 -4.38
CA GLY A 168 -13.50 7.48 -3.42
C GLY A 168 -12.56 6.36 -3.86
N PHE A 169 -12.09 6.38 -5.11
CA PHE A 169 -11.15 5.39 -5.66
C PHE A 169 -9.86 6.00 -6.23
N ASN A 170 -9.74 7.33 -6.15
CA ASN A 170 -8.50 8.03 -6.46
C ASN A 170 -7.64 8.13 -5.20
N ASN A 171 -6.33 8.07 -5.37
CA ASN A 171 -5.35 8.21 -4.29
C ASN A 171 -5.46 7.16 -3.17
N ILE A 172 -5.81 5.93 -3.53
CA ILE A 172 -5.95 4.83 -2.57
C ILE A 172 -5.36 3.52 -3.09
N PRO A 173 -4.92 2.63 -2.18
CA PRO A 173 -4.72 1.23 -2.53
C PRO A 173 -6.06 0.58 -2.87
N LEU A 174 -6.13 -0.12 -4.00
CA LEU A 174 -7.33 -0.81 -4.47
C LEU A 174 -7.31 -2.27 -4.04
N VAL A 175 -6.27 -3.02 -4.40
CA VAL A 175 -6.06 -4.39 -3.92
C VAL A 175 -4.92 -4.38 -2.91
N VAL A 176 -5.12 -4.97 -1.74
CA VAL A 176 -4.06 -5.19 -0.73
C VAL A 176 -4.17 -6.62 -0.24
N VAL A 177 -3.10 -7.40 -0.38
CA VAL A 177 -2.93 -8.70 0.26
C VAL A 177 -1.71 -8.62 1.16
N THR A 178 -1.87 -8.92 2.45
CA THR A 178 -0.79 -8.76 3.43
C THR A 178 -0.91 -9.74 4.60
N GLY A 179 0.18 -9.97 5.33
CA GLY A 179 0.16 -10.83 6.53
C GLY A 179 -0.28 -10.12 7.82
N ILE A 180 -0.18 -8.80 7.90
CA ILE A 180 -0.04 -8.13 9.21
C ILE A 180 -1.01 -6.98 9.52
N LYS A 181 -1.91 -6.61 8.60
CA LYS A 181 -2.84 -5.50 8.84
C LYS A 181 -4.18 -5.98 9.36
N SER A 182 -4.71 -5.35 10.39
CA SER A 182 -6.06 -5.68 10.88
C SER A 182 -7.13 -5.29 9.86
N ALA A 183 -8.31 -5.90 9.97
CA ALA A 183 -9.46 -5.51 9.15
C ALA A 183 -9.76 -4.00 9.25
N ASN A 184 -9.66 -3.44 10.46
CA ASN A 184 -9.89 -2.01 10.68
C ASN A 184 -8.85 -1.12 10.01
N ALA A 185 -7.57 -1.51 10.02
CA ALA A 185 -6.53 -0.76 9.33
C ALA A 185 -6.76 -0.72 7.81
N LEU A 186 -7.16 -1.85 7.20
CA LEU A 186 -7.51 -1.89 5.78
C LEU A 186 -8.75 -1.04 5.45
N LYS A 187 -9.75 -1.02 6.35
CA LYS A 187 -10.93 -0.15 6.22
C LYS A 187 -10.57 1.33 6.28
N GLN A 188 -9.71 1.73 7.24
CA GLN A 188 -9.22 3.11 7.38
C GLN A 188 -8.41 3.56 6.16
N ALA A 189 -7.68 2.64 5.52
CA ALA A 189 -6.98 2.89 4.26
C ALA A 189 -7.90 2.88 3.01
N ASN A 190 -9.23 2.74 3.19
CA ASN A 190 -10.24 2.71 2.12
C ASN A 190 -9.98 1.66 1.02
N VAL A 191 -9.34 0.55 1.38
CA VAL A 191 -8.97 -0.54 0.45
C VAL A 191 -10.21 -1.12 -0.25
N TRP A 192 -10.17 -1.30 -1.57
CA TRP A 192 -11.31 -1.89 -2.29
C TRP A 192 -11.41 -3.41 -2.10
N ARG A 193 -10.31 -4.14 -2.23
CA ARG A 193 -10.17 -5.58 -1.97
C ARG A 193 -9.00 -5.82 -1.04
N GLY A 194 -9.29 -6.11 0.23
CA GLY A 194 -8.26 -6.30 1.25
C GLY A 194 -8.25 -7.71 1.82
N LEU A 195 -7.12 -8.39 1.75
CA LEU A 195 -6.91 -9.68 2.39
C LEU A 195 -5.83 -9.58 3.46
N SER A 196 -6.09 -10.16 4.63
CA SER A 196 -5.10 -10.23 5.70
C SER A 196 -5.11 -11.54 6.45
N ASN A 197 -3.94 -12.04 6.88
CA ASN A 197 -3.85 -13.19 7.78
C ASN A 197 -4.45 -12.90 9.17
N LEU A 198 -4.61 -11.62 9.55
CA LEU A 198 -5.20 -11.21 10.83
C LEU A 198 -6.72 -11.13 10.83
N VAL A 199 -7.35 -11.24 9.66
CA VAL A 199 -8.82 -11.28 9.54
C VAL A 199 -9.31 -12.68 9.88
N GLN A 200 -10.30 -12.76 10.76
CA GLN A 200 -10.94 -14.01 11.15
C GLN A 200 -12.13 -14.33 10.24
N GLY A 201 -12.39 -15.63 10.03
CA GLY A 201 -13.45 -16.13 9.15
C GLY A 201 -12.91 -16.71 7.83
N GLU A 202 -13.75 -17.49 7.15
CA GLU A 202 -13.39 -18.22 5.91
C GLU A 202 -13.78 -17.48 4.63
N GLY A 203 -14.62 -16.44 4.73
CA GLY A 203 -15.15 -15.70 3.59
C GLY A 203 -14.90 -14.20 3.66
N TRP A 204 -15.53 -13.48 2.73
CA TRP A 204 -15.63 -12.03 2.79
C TRP A 204 -16.42 -11.60 4.02
N LEU A 205 -15.91 -10.60 4.74
CA LEU A 205 -16.70 -9.87 5.71
C LEU A 205 -17.79 -9.06 4.99
N GLU A 206 -18.83 -8.65 5.72
CA GLU A 206 -19.85 -7.75 5.21
C GLU A 206 -19.22 -6.52 4.54
N PRO A 207 -19.67 -6.14 3.33
CA PRO A 207 -19.18 -4.97 2.65
C PRO A 207 -19.29 -3.73 3.54
N TYR A 208 -18.25 -2.91 3.53
CA TYR A 208 -18.23 -1.69 4.34
C TYR A 208 -18.37 -0.46 3.46
N LYS A 209 -19.06 0.56 3.99
CA LYS A 209 -19.12 1.87 3.36
C LYS A 209 -17.80 2.60 3.61
N LYS A 210 -17.21 3.15 2.54
CA LYS A 210 -16.05 4.02 2.65
C LYS A 210 -16.43 5.28 3.43
N SER A 211 -15.59 5.69 4.37
CA SER A 211 -15.72 6.98 5.03
C SER A 211 -15.10 8.03 4.12
N TYR A 212 -15.94 8.77 3.40
CA TYR A 212 -15.49 9.97 2.68
C TYR A 212 -15.38 11.11 3.68
N PRO A 213 -14.28 11.89 3.70
CA PRO A 213 -14.36 13.23 4.25
C PRO A 213 -15.45 13.96 3.47
N SER A 214 -16.50 14.39 4.15
CA SER A 214 -17.50 15.27 3.55
C SER A 214 -16.76 16.44 2.91
N GLU A 215 -17.04 16.74 1.64
CA GLU A 215 -16.68 18.06 1.10
C GLU A 215 -17.19 19.11 2.09
N PRO A 216 -16.40 20.13 2.44
CA PRO A 216 -16.96 21.25 3.17
C PRO A 216 -18.08 21.80 2.29
N ALA A 217 -19.32 21.62 2.74
CA ALA A 217 -20.45 22.31 2.15
C ALA A 217 -20.04 23.78 2.03
N LEU A 218 -20.03 24.30 0.81
CA LEU A 218 -20.06 25.74 0.55
C LEU A 218 -21.40 26.27 1.07
N ALA A 219 -21.57 26.22 2.39
CA ALA A 219 -22.55 26.99 3.12
C ALA A 219 -21.93 28.37 3.22
N SER A 220 -22.43 29.28 2.39
CA SER A 220 -22.34 30.72 2.54
C SER A 220 -22.39 31.13 4.02
N SER A 221 -21.22 31.42 4.59
CA SER A 221 -21.09 31.92 5.94
C SER A 221 -21.42 33.41 5.96
N ASN A 222 -22.67 33.76 6.21
CA ASN A 222 -22.94 34.97 6.98
C ASN A 222 -22.66 34.64 8.44
N GLN A 223 -21.39 34.74 8.85
CA GLN A 223 -21.01 34.67 10.26
C GLN A 223 -20.67 36.08 10.75
N THR A 224 -21.60 36.63 11.52
CA THR A 224 -21.32 37.67 12.52
C THR A 224 -20.27 37.14 13.52
N PRO A 225 -19.30 37.96 13.95
CA PRO A 225 -18.20 37.51 14.79
C PRO A 225 -18.67 37.24 16.22
N GLN A 226 -18.71 35.97 16.61
CA GLN A 226 -18.90 35.54 17.99
C GLN A 226 -17.54 35.50 18.69
N LYS A 227 -17.34 36.43 19.63
CA LYS A 227 -16.11 36.67 20.38
C LYS A 227 -15.89 35.55 21.42
N ASN A 228 -14.88 34.71 21.21
CA ASN A 228 -14.50 33.65 22.17
C ASN A 228 -13.72 34.24 23.37
N ASN A 229 -14.33 34.26 24.55
CA ASN A 229 -13.73 34.70 25.82
C ASN A 229 -12.78 33.67 26.50
N SER A 230 -12.26 32.69 25.75
CA SER A 230 -11.44 31.61 26.33
C SER A 230 -10.00 32.01 26.66
N LEU A 231 -9.49 33.13 26.13
CA LEU A 231 -8.11 33.58 26.35
C LEU A 231 -7.93 34.45 27.61
N VAL A 232 -9.02 34.99 28.17
CA VAL A 232 -8.98 35.85 29.36
C VAL A 232 -8.90 35.01 30.65
N PHE A 233 -9.50 33.81 30.67
CA PHE A 233 -9.47 32.93 31.84
C PHE A 233 -8.09 32.28 32.06
N THR A 234 -7.33 32.00 31.00
CA THR A 234 -6.00 31.38 31.11
C THR A 234 -4.94 32.36 31.65
N LEU A 235 -5.09 33.67 31.40
CA LEU A 235 -4.21 34.71 31.92
C LEU A 235 -4.47 35.05 33.40
N LEU A 236 -5.70 34.89 33.89
CA LEU A 236 -6.06 35.13 35.29
C LEU A 236 -5.55 34.04 36.24
N LEU A 237 -5.42 32.79 35.78
CA LEU A 237 -4.93 31.67 36.60
C LEU A 237 -3.42 31.71 36.86
N ILE A 238 -2.63 32.31 35.95
CA ILE A 238 -1.16 32.41 36.08
C ILE A 238 -0.75 33.49 37.11
N ALA A 239 -1.60 34.48 37.37
CA ALA A 239 -1.30 35.56 38.32
C ALA A 239 -1.62 35.23 39.79
N VAL A 240 -2.49 34.25 40.07
CA VAL A 240 -2.94 33.94 41.44
C VAL A 240 -2.01 32.95 42.16
N ILE A 241 -1.35 32.05 41.42
CA ILE A 241 -0.47 31.02 41.98
C ILE A 241 0.78 31.59 42.69
N PRO A 242 1.47 32.63 42.16
CA PRO A 242 2.65 33.19 42.83
C PRO A 242 2.29 33.95 44.12
N VAL A 243 1.15 34.65 44.14
CA VAL A 243 0.72 35.46 45.29
C VAL A 243 0.30 34.57 46.47
N ALA A 244 -0.38 33.45 46.21
CA ALA A 244 -0.72 32.47 47.24
C ALA A 244 0.51 31.75 47.82
N MET A 245 1.52 31.45 46.99
CA MET A 245 2.78 30.86 47.47
C MET A 245 3.61 31.82 48.32
N ILE A 246 3.64 33.11 47.98
CA ILE A 246 4.35 34.13 48.77
C ILE A 246 3.66 34.31 50.13
N LEU A 247 2.32 34.35 50.19
CA LEU A 247 1.60 34.46 51.46
C LEU A 247 1.80 33.24 52.38
N PHE A 248 1.92 32.04 51.81
CA PHE A 248 2.12 30.81 52.59
C PHE A 248 3.52 30.72 53.22
N LEU A 249 4.52 31.42 52.66
CA LEU A 249 5.88 31.48 53.22
C LEU A 249 6.02 32.47 54.38
N PHE A 250 5.07 33.38 54.58
CA PHE A 250 5.07 34.34 55.70
C PHE A 250 4.23 33.90 56.91
N ILE A 251 3.53 32.78 56.83
CA ILE A 251 2.66 32.23 57.91
C ILE A 251 3.29 30.97 58.54
N ARG A 252 4.61 30.76 58.40
CA ARG A 252 5.32 29.64 59.05
C ARG A 252 6.54 30.10 59.83
#